data_AF-A0AB39BU27-F1
#
_entry.id   AF-A0AB39BU27-F1
#
_cell.length_a   1.000
_cell.length_b   1.000
_cell.length_c   1.000
_cell.angle_alpha   90.00
_cell.angle_beta   90.00
_cell.angle_gamma   90.00
#
_symmetry.space_group_name_H-M   'P 1'
#
loop_
_entity.id
_entity.type
_entity.pdbx_description
1 polymer ?
#
loop_
_entity_poly.entity_id
_entity_poly.type
_entity_poly.pdbx_seq_one_letter_code
_entity_poly.pdbx_strand_id
1 'polypeptide(L)' 'MLRLKIELKRRQMLILAKKHGFTHKETVKCSQELDQLLNKLQVKQTTFNHERYVN' A
#
# COMPACT_ATOMS: atom_id res chain seq x y z
N MET A 1 -0.52 0.37 -13.31
CA MET A 1 0.71 0.72 -12.55
C MET A 1 0.55 0.71 -11.01
N LEU A 2 -0.53 1.24 -10.40
CA LEU A 2 -0.65 1.33 -8.93
C LEU A 2 -0.57 -0.02 -8.20
N ARG A 3 -1.29 -1.05 -8.69
CA ARG A 3 -1.26 -2.41 -8.13
C ARG A 3 0.16 -3.01 -8.14
N LEU A 4 0.93 -2.79 -9.20
CA LEU A 4 2.34 -3.22 -9.26
C LEU A 4 3.20 -2.51 -8.20
N LYS A 5 3.00 -1.21 -7.96
CA LYS A 5 3.71 -0.47 -6.92
C LYS A 5 3.40 -1.00 -5.52
N ILE A 6 2.15 -1.38 -5.27
CA ILE A 6 1.71 -2.01 -4.01
C ILE A 6 2.44 -3.34 -3.82
N GLU A 7 2.47 -4.21 -4.84
CA GLU A 7 3.16 -5.51 -4.74
C GLU A 7 4.67 -5.38 -4.54
N LEU A 8 5.31 -4.45 -5.24
CA LEU A 8 6.74 -4.19 -5.06
C LEU A 8 7.05 -3.70 -3.64
N LYS A 9 6.24 -2.76 -3.12
CA LYS A 9 6.41 -2.23 -1.76
C LYS A 9 6.12 -3.29 -0.69
N ARG A 10 5.12 -4.15 -0.89
CA ARG A 10 4.83 -5.30 -0.02
C ARG A 10 6.02 -6.26 0.06
N ARG A 11 6.62 -6.63 -1.08
CA ARG A 11 7.82 -7.47 -1.10
C ARG A 11 8.99 -6.82 -0.36
N GLN A 12 9.22 -5.52 -0.57
CA GLN A 12 10.25 -4.78 0.15
C GLN A 12 10.05 -4.82 1.67
N MET A 13 8.82 -4.59 2.15
CA MET A 13 8.48 -4.64 3.58
C MET A 13 8.76 -6.02 4.17
N LEU A 14 8.38 -7.10 3.47
CA LEU A 14 8.64 -8.47 3.92
C LEU A 14 10.13 -8.82 3.99
N ILE A 15 10.92 -8.31 3.03
CA ILE A 15 12.39 -8.47 3.06
C ILE A 15 12.98 -7.76 4.29
N LEU A 16 12.55 -6.52 4.57
CA LEU A 16 12.99 -5.77 5.74
C LEU A 16 12.55 -6.43 7.05
N ALA A 17 11.31 -6.94 7.11
CA ALA A 17 10.80 -7.67 8.26
C ALA A 17 11.60 -8.95 8.54
N LYS A 18 11.95 -9.70 7.49
CA LYS A 18 12.78 -10.91 7.62
C LYS A 18 14.20 -10.58 8.11
N LYS A 19 14.75 -9.43 7.70
CA LYS A 19 16.12 -9.01 8.04
C LYS A 19 16.22 -8.35 9.42
N HIS A 20 15.25 -7.53 9.79
CA HIS A 20 15.33 -6.63 10.94
C HIS A 20 14.18 -6.80 11.96
N GLY A 21 13.13 -7.56 11.63
CA GLY A 21 11.90 -7.63 12.40
C GLY A 21 10.86 -6.59 11.95
N PHE A 22 9.59 -6.85 12.31
CA PHE A 22 8.46 -5.99 11.92
C PHE A 22 8.44 -4.63 12.62
N THR A 23 8.98 -4.56 13.84
CA THR A 23 9.02 -3.33 14.66
C THR A 23 10.24 -2.46 14.37
N HIS A 24 11.18 -2.91 13.54
CA HIS A 24 12.33 -2.12 13.15
C HIS A 24 11.91 -0.85 12.40
N LYS A 25 12.57 0.27 12.68
CA LYS A 25 12.24 1.59 12.12
C LYS A 25 12.06 1.58 10.61
N GLU A 26 12.94 0.88 9.89
CA GLU A 26 12.88 0.78 8.43
C GLU A 26 11.69 -0.05 7.94
N THR A 27 11.36 -1.14 8.64
CA THR A 27 10.19 -1.97 8.31
C THR A 27 8.89 -1.21 8.56
N VAL A 28 8.81 -0.47 9.67
CA VAL A 28 7.67 0.39 10.02
C VAL A 28 7.51 1.53 9.01
N LYS A 29 8.61 2.18 8.61
CA LYS A 29 8.55 3.19 7.53
C LYS A 29 8.03 2.57 6.23
N CYS A 30 8.52 1.37 5.88
CA CYS A 30 8.09 0.66 4.68
C CYS A 30 6.60 0.29 4.72
N SER A 31 6.07 -0.11 5.89
CA SER A 31 4.63 -0.39 6.05
C SER A 31 3.78 0.87 5.89
N GLN A 32 4.21 2.01 6.43
CA GLN A 32 3.51 3.29 6.25
C GLN A 32 3.46 3.72 4.77
N GLU A 33 4.55 3.52 4.03
CA GLU A 33 4.58 3.76 2.58
C GLU A 33 3.64 2.82 1.81
N LEU A 34 3.55 1.55 2.23
CA LEU A 34 2.60 0.59 1.67
C LEU A 34 1.15 1.01 1.93
N ASP A 35 0.84 1.43 3.15
CA ASP A 35 -0.49 1.90 3.55
C ASP A 35 -0.92 3.12 2.72
N GLN A 36 -0.01 4.07 2.45
CA GLN A 36 -0.29 5.20 1.56
C GLN A 36 -0.67 4.75 0.14
N LEU A 37 -0.06 3.68 -0.38
CA LEU A 37 -0.40 3.14 -1.69
C LEU A 37 -1.76 2.43 -1.68
N LEU A 38 -2.07 1.71 -0.60
CA LEU A 38 -3.37 1.06 -0.39
C LEU A 38 -4.50 2.09 -0.27
N ASN A 39 -4.28 3.16 0.49
CA ASN A 39 -5.23 4.27 0.63
C ASN A 39 -5.53 4.92 -0.72
N LYS A 40 -4.51 5.12 -1.58
CA LYS A 40 -4.70 5.61 -2.95
C LYS A 40 -5.54 4.67 -3.82
N LEU A 41 -5.44 3.36 -3.61
CA LEU A 41 -6.27 2.38 -4.31
C LEU A 41 -7.71 2.42 -3.83
N GLN A 42 -7.92 2.49 -2.50
CA GLN A 42 -9.25 2.58 -1.89
C GLN A 42 -9.99 3.83 -2.35
N VAL A 43 -9.34 5.01 -2.32
CA VAL A 43 -9.94 6.26 -2.80
C VAL A 43 -10.40 6.12 -4.25
N LYS A 44 -9.56 5.57 -5.13
CA LYS A 44 -9.93 5.33 -6.54
C LYS A 44 -11.13 4.40 -6.69
N GLN A 45 -11.25 3.40 -5.83
CA GLN A 45 -12.38 2.47 -5.84
C GLN A 45 -13.66 3.17 -5.38
N THR A 46 -13.57 3.99 -4.33
CA THR A 46 -14.70 4.77 -3.80
C THR A 46 -15.19 5.81 -4.79
N THR A 47 -14.29 6.57 -5.43
CA THR A 47 -14.68 7.59 -6.43
C THR A 47 -15.35 6.96 -7.64
N PHE A 48 -14.81 5.85 -8.16
CA PHE A 48 -15.39 5.12 -9.28
C PHE A 48 -16.77 4.54 -8.94
N ASN A 49 -16.91 3.98 -7.74
CA ASN A 49 -18.20 3.48 -7.28
C ASN A 49 -19.21 4.61 -7.19
N HIS A 50 -18.84 5.78 -6.65
CA HIS A 50 -19.73 6.94 -6.57
C HIS A 50 -20.17 7.39 -7.97
N GLU A 51 -19.25 7.62 -8.91
CA GLU A 51 -19.56 8.02 -10.30
C GLU A 51 -20.52 7.07 -11.02
N ARG A 52 -20.47 5.77 -10.70
CA ARG A 52 -21.37 4.75 -11.28
C ARG A 52 -22.81 4.81 -10.74
N TYR A 53 -23.03 5.43 -9.57
CA TYR A 53 -24.38 5.58 -8.98
C TYR A 53 -25.03 6.94 -9.32
N VAL A 54 -24.26 7.93 -9.77
CA VAL A 54 -24.77 9.29 -10.11
C VAL A 54 -24.99 9.52 -11.61
N ASN A 55 -24.64 8.56 -12.46
CA ASN A 55 -24.94 8.53 -13.90
C ASN A 55 -25.86 7.36 -14.24
#